data_AF-A0A3R9MP38-F1
#
_entry.id   AF-A0A3R9MP38-F1
#
_cell.length_a   1.000
_cell.length_b   1.000
_cell.length_c   1.000
_cell.angle_alpha   90.00
_cell.angle_beta   90.00
_cell.angle_gamma   90.00
#
_symmetry.space_group_name_H-M   'P 1'
#
loop_
_entity.id
_entity.type
_entity.pdbx_description
1 polymer ?
#
loop_
_entity_poly.entity_id
_entity_poly.type
_entity_poly.pdbx_seq_one_letter_code
_entity_poly.pdbx_strand_id
1 'polypeptide(L)'
;MPSIFSRIVSGELPAFKVAEDEHHLAFLDITPLVEGHTLVIPKREVDYIFDLPPAELAALHLFAQRVAKGVKAAVPCKRVGVAVIGLEVPHTHIHLIPMNNVADMNFANPKIKVPEQRQNQLAAAIGAQVPAQVAGTPAAPADPRDTKGGRETIAESEPQAKHSKPAAAASDDPTLAQLREMTKGLVYMSEGDAPLEPVSFPAPGGGLTDAALAQLAGLPADTKVEKQELTYFLRNHTADNGVLGNPELANRFKSLQMYLKQELSGTQVYRFGTGPQVPVLVLGEAEGGKLVGFKTVLTET
;
A
#
# COMPACT_ATOMS: atom_id res chain seq x y z
N MET A 1 34.86 7.80 9.13
CA MET A 1 34.45 8.34 10.46
C MET A 1 33.38 7.40 10.99
N PRO A 2 33.39 7.07 12.29
CA PRO A 2 32.35 6.22 12.87
C PRO A 2 30.99 6.89 12.70
N SER A 3 29.98 6.13 12.27
CA SER A 3 28.61 6.65 12.18
C SER A 3 28.06 7.03 13.57
N ILE A 4 26.98 7.81 13.60
CA ILE A 4 26.31 8.17 14.86
C ILE A 4 25.87 6.91 15.64
N PHE A 5 25.49 5.85 14.94
CA PHE A 5 25.13 4.57 15.56
C PHE A 5 26.34 3.84 16.15
N SER A 6 27.52 3.91 15.52
CA SER A 6 28.75 3.38 16.11
C SER A 6 29.10 4.07 17.44
N ARG A 7 28.80 5.38 17.56
CA ARG A 7 28.96 6.15 18.80
C ARG A 7 27.93 5.80 19.87
N ILE A 8 26.70 5.41 19.47
CA ILE A 8 25.70 4.86 20.39
C ILE A 8 26.14 3.48 20.90
N VAL A 9 26.63 2.62 20.00
CA VAL A 9 27.11 1.27 20.32
C VAL A 9 28.29 1.31 21.29
N SER A 10 29.23 2.25 21.12
CA SER A 10 30.36 2.44 22.03
C SER A 10 29.99 3.07 23.38
N GLY A 11 28.75 3.55 23.54
CA GLY A 11 28.29 4.25 24.74
C GLY A 11 28.72 5.72 24.81
N GLU A 12 29.29 6.28 23.75
CA GLU A 12 29.65 7.70 23.67
C GLU A 12 28.41 8.60 23.58
N LEU A 13 27.36 8.13 22.90
CA LEU A 13 26.06 8.82 22.81
C LEU A 13 24.96 8.02 23.54
N PRO A 14 24.06 8.71 24.27
CA PRO A 14 22.93 8.05 24.90
C PRO A 14 21.90 7.61 23.84
N ALA A 15 21.14 6.57 24.16
CA ALA A 15 20.01 6.11 23.35
C ALA A 15 18.92 5.52 24.24
N PHE A 16 17.67 5.62 23.78
CA PHE A 16 16.52 4.96 24.41
C PHE A 16 16.50 3.47 24.04
N LYS A 17 17.42 2.71 24.62
CA LYS A 17 17.61 1.28 24.34
C LYS A 17 16.37 0.48 24.72
N VAL A 18 15.94 -0.41 23.84
CA VAL A 18 14.79 -1.31 24.07
C VAL A 18 15.20 -2.78 24.12
N ALA A 19 16.25 -3.17 23.40
CA ALA A 19 16.82 -4.50 23.46
C ALA A 19 18.28 -4.46 23.03
N GLU A 20 19.09 -5.36 23.58
CA GLU A 20 20.49 -5.50 23.25
C GLU A 20 20.88 -6.97 23.40
N ASP A 21 21.64 -7.50 22.43
CA ASP A 21 22.31 -8.79 22.55
C ASP A 21 23.82 -8.63 22.25
N GLU A 22 24.55 -9.74 22.08
CA GLU A 22 25.99 -9.71 21.80
C GLU A 22 26.31 -8.95 20.50
N HIS A 23 25.46 -9.03 19.48
CA HIS A 23 25.74 -8.57 18.12
C HIS A 23 24.81 -7.45 17.64
N HIS A 24 23.69 -7.20 18.30
CA HIS A 24 22.66 -6.28 17.86
C HIS A 24 22.23 -5.32 18.96
N LEU A 25 21.70 -4.18 18.55
CA LEU A 25 21.13 -3.17 19.42
C LEU A 25 19.83 -2.65 18.80
N ALA A 26 18.81 -2.46 19.63
CA ALA A 26 17.57 -1.78 19.26
C ALA A 26 17.30 -0.61 20.19
N PHE A 27 16.91 0.53 19.62
CA PHE A 27 16.61 1.76 20.35
C PHE A 27 15.59 2.61 19.61
N LEU A 28 14.92 3.53 20.32
CA LEU A 28 13.94 4.42 19.71
C LEU A 28 14.61 5.49 18.83
N ASP A 29 13.97 5.77 17.70
CA ASP A 29 14.33 6.90 16.84
C ASP A 29 14.01 8.22 17.56
N ILE A 30 14.94 9.18 17.51
CA ILE A 30 14.78 10.52 18.09
C ILE A 30 13.99 11.47 17.18
N THR A 31 13.84 11.12 15.90
CA THR A 31 13.07 11.80 14.86
C THR A 31 11.95 10.89 14.30
N PRO A 32 11.07 10.36 15.16
CA PRO A 32 10.15 9.30 14.78
C PRO A 32 9.04 9.79 13.84
N LEU A 33 8.58 8.88 12.97
CA LEU A 33 7.34 9.06 12.19
C LEU A 33 6.09 8.95 13.07
N VAL A 34 6.12 8.02 14.03
CA VAL A 34 5.04 7.71 14.98
C VAL A 34 5.66 7.27 16.31
N GLU A 35 4.91 7.35 17.42
CA GLU A 35 5.41 6.86 18.70
C GLU A 35 5.79 5.38 18.62
N GLY A 36 6.93 5.02 19.21
CA GLY A 36 7.46 3.65 19.17
C GLY A 36 8.24 3.28 17.91
N HIS A 37 8.48 4.21 16.98
CA HIS A 37 9.43 4.01 15.89
C HIS A 37 10.78 3.58 16.47
N THR A 38 11.19 2.35 16.16
CA THR A 38 12.37 1.70 16.71
C THR A 38 13.35 1.36 15.60
N LEU A 39 14.63 1.64 15.82
CA LEU A 39 15.72 1.27 14.93
C LEU A 39 16.39 0.01 15.46
N VAL A 40 16.69 -0.92 14.56
CA VAL A 40 17.40 -2.18 14.86
C VAL A 40 18.67 -2.25 14.03
N ILE A 41 19.81 -2.34 14.69
CA ILE A 41 21.14 -2.27 14.07
C ILE A 41 22.01 -3.48 14.47
N PRO A 42 22.94 -3.92 13.61
CA PRO A 42 24.10 -4.66 14.07
C PRO A 42 25.02 -3.72 14.88
N LYS A 43 25.79 -4.26 15.82
CA LYS A 43 26.85 -3.51 16.52
C LYS A 43 28.07 -3.31 15.64
N ARG A 44 28.30 -4.23 14.70
CA ARG A 44 29.34 -4.11 13.67
C ARG A 44 28.85 -3.14 12.59
N GLU A 45 29.63 -2.09 12.36
CA GLU A 45 29.33 -1.09 11.33
C GLU A 45 29.49 -1.69 9.92
N VAL A 46 28.37 -1.84 9.24
CA VAL A 46 28.26 -2.14 7.81
C VAL A 46 27.24 -1.18 7.25
N ASP A 47 27.59 -0.43 6.21
CA ASP A 47 26.76 0.66 5.69
C ASP A 47 25.40 0.14 5.19
N TYR A 48 25.44 -0.73 4.17
CA TYR A 48 24.24 -1.22 3.52
C TYR A 48 23.86 -2.64 3.94
N ILE A 49 22.56 -2.87 4.13
CA ILE A 49 22.05 -4.13 4.69
C ILE A 49 22.43 -5.36 3.85
N PHE A 50 22.53 -5.22 2.52
CA PHE A 50 22.86 -6.32 1.63
C PHE A 50 24.36 -6.59 1.48
N ASP A 51 25.20 -5.77 2.13
CA ASP A 51 26.63 -6.05 2.30
C ASP A 51 26.89 -6.91 3.55
N LEU A 52 25.85 -7.18 4.37
CA LEU A 52 25.96 -8.13 5.46
C LEU A 52 26.12 -9.57 4.94
N PRO A 53 26.99 -10.38 5.55
CA PRO A 53 27.01 -11.81 5.30
C PRO A 53 25.63 -12.45 5.58
N PRO A 54 25.23 -13.51 4.85
CA PRO A 54 23.90 -14.10 4.99
C PRO A 54 23.50 -14.48 6.42
N ALA A 55 24.45 -14.95 7.23
CA ALA A 55 24.23 -15.30 8.62
C ALA A 55 23.92 -14.06 9.50
N GLU A 56 24.64 -12.96 9.28
CA GLU A 56 24.42 -11.70 9.99
C GLU A 56 23.10 -11.05 9.57
N LEU A 57 22.79 -11.07 8.26
CA LEU A 57 21.51 -10.57 7.73
C LEU A 57 20.32 -11.32 8.35
N ALA A 58 20.40 -12.65 8.43
CA ALA A 58 19.36 -13.47 9.05
C ALA A 58 19.25 -13.21 10.56
N ALA A 59 20.38 -13.12 11.27
CA ALA A 59 20.41 -12.84 12.70
C ALA A 59 19.79 -11.46 13.02
N LEU A 60 20.09 -10.44 12.21
CA LEU A 60 19.51 -9.10 12.33
C LEU A 60 17.98 -9.13 12.19
N HIS A 61 17.44 -9.87 11.21
CA HIS A 61 16.00 -10.00 11.01
C HIS A 61 15.31 -10.79 12.14
N LEU A 62 15.96 -11.83 12.68
CA LEU A 62 15.44 -12.57 13.83
C LEU A 62 15.40 -11.70 15.09
N PHE A 63 16.44 -10.89 15.30
CA PHE A 63 16.46 -9.90 16.37
C PHE A 63 15.37 -8.85 16.16
N ALA A 64 15.23 -8.29 14.95
CA ALA A 64 14.16 -7.34 14.61
C ALA A 64 12.76 -7.94 14.81
N GLN A 65 12.54 -9.22 14.48
CA GLN A 65 11.27 -9.91 14.73
C GLN A 65 10.91 -9.94 16.22
N ARG A 66 11.90 -10.20 17.10
CA ARG A 66 11.69 -10.18 18.56
C ARG A 66 11.35 -8.78 19.05
N VAL A 67 12.10 -7.78 18.58
CA VAL A 67 11.86 -6.36 18.92
C VAL A 67 10.46 -5.93 18.47
N ALA A 68 10.04 -6.29 17.25
CA ALA A 68 8.74 -5.95 16.71
C ALA A 68 7.57 -6.51 17.55
N LYS A 69 7.74 -7.68 18.19
CA LYS A 69 6.75 -8.22 19.15
C LYS A 69 6.63 -7.33 20.38
N GLY A 70 7.76 -6.87 20.93
CA GLY A 70 7.77 -5.92 22.05
C GLY A 70 7.13 -4.58 21.68
N VAL A 71 7.47 -4.05 20.50
CA VAL A 71 6.89 -2.83 19.94
C VAL A 71 5.37 -2.95 19.83
N LYS A 72 4.86 -4.01 19.22
CA LYS A 72 3.42 -4.23 19.05
C LYS A 72 2.66 -4.39 20.37
N ALA A 73 3.28 -5.00 21.37
CA ALA A 73 2.67 -5.19 22.69
C ALA A 73 2.61 -3.89 23.51
N ALA A 74 3.65 -3.05 23.42
CA ALA A 74 3.73 -1.80 24.17
C ALA A 74 3.02 -0.62 23.49
N VAL A 75 2.95 -0.61 22.16
CA VAL A 75 2.34 0.45 21.36
C VAL A 75 1.19 -0.12 20.54
N PRO A 76 -0.07 0.14 20.94
CA PRO A 76 -1.25 -0.36 20.24
C PRO A 76 -1.25 0.04 18.75
N CYS A 77 -1.11 -0.95 17.88
CA CYS A 77 -1.11 -0.76 16.43
C CYS A 77 -1.69 -1.99 15.72
N LYS A 78 -2.19 -1.82 14.50
CA LYS A 78 -2.68 -2.94 13.68
C LYS A 78 -1.51 -3.84 13.24
N ARG A 79 -0.40 -3.24 12.80
CA ARG A 79 0.81 -3.93 12.31
C ARG A 79 2.05 -3.15 12.69
N VAL A 80 3.19 -3.82 12.70
CA VAL A 80 4.51 -3.17 12.74
C VAL A 80 5.09 -3.27 11.33
N GLY A 81 5.31 -2.13 10.70
CA GLY A 81 5.96 -2.01 9.39
C GLY A 81 7.47 -2.21 9.52
N VAL A 82 8.08 -2.73 8.46
CA VAL A 82 9.52 -2.91 8.33
C VAL A 82 9.98 -2.12 7.12
N ALA A 83 10.96 -1.25 7.29
CA ALA A 83 11.59 -0.53 6.19
C ALA A 83 13.11 -0.51 6.34
N VAL A 84 13.81 -0.53 5.21
CA VAL A 84 15.26 -0.32 5.15
C VAL A 84 15.52 0.69 4.04
N ILE A 85 16.16 1.80 4.40
CA ILE A 85 16.42 2.92 3.47
C ILE A 85 17.91 3.19 3.38
N GLY A 86 18.58 3.43 4.52
CA GLY A 86 20.04 3.56 4.58
C GLY A 86 20.63 4.87 4.06
N LEU A 87 19.81 5.83 3.62
CA LEU A 87 20.29 7.08 3.01
C LEU A 87 20.71 8.16 4.03
N GLU A 88 20.22 8.10 5.27
CA GLU A 88 20.45 9.13 6.29
C GLU A 88 21.70 8.84 7.14
N VAL A 89 21.84 7.61 7.61
CA VAL A 89 22.97 7.15 8.44
C VAL A 89 23.62 5.96 7.75
N PRO A 90 24.93 6.03 7.41
CA PRO A 90 25.63 4.97 6.69
C PRO A 90 26.04 3.82 7.62
N HIS A 91 25.05 3.18 8.21
CA HIS A 91 25.17 2.02 9.10
C HIS A 91 23.83 1.30 9.07
N THR A 92 23.83 0.04 8.67
CA THR A 92 22.67 -0.84 8.50
C THR A 92 21.68 -0.67 9.65
N HIS A 93 20.44 -0.33 9.30
CA HIS A 93 19.37 -0.20 10.27
C HIS A 93 18.04 -0.62 9.64
N ILE A 94 17.28 -1.40 10.39
CA ILE A 94 15.89 -1.73 10.10
C ILE A 94 15.01 -0.79 10.92
N HIS A 95 14.10 -0.10 10.24
CA HIS A 95 13.03 0.65 10.87
C HIS A 95 11.88 -0.30 11.22
N LEU A 96 11.45 -0.28 12.48
CA LEU A 96 10.23 -0.92 12.97
C LEU A 96 9.23 0.16 13.36
N ILE A 97 8.14 0.27 12.60
CA ILE A 97 7.20 1.39 12.70
C ILE A 97 5.81 0.85 13.09
N PRO A 98 5.25 1.20 14.26
CA PRO A 98 3.86 0.90 14.59
C PRO A 98 2.88 1.59 13.62
N MET A 99 2.07 0.82 12.90
CA MET A 99 1.17 1.35 11.86
C MET A 99 -0.30 1.00 12.14
N ASN A 100 -1.16 1.99 11.94
CA ASN A 100 -2.61 1.90 11.87
C ASN A 100 -3.16 2.20 10.48
N ASN A 101 -2.40 2.95 9.67
CA ASN A 101 -2.68 3.31 8.28
C ASN A 101 -1.40 3.14 7.43
N VAL A 102 -1.56 3.01 6.10
CA VAL A 102 -0.41 2.87 5.18
C VAL A 102 0.49 4.11 5.22
N ALA A 103 -0.11 5.30 5.35
CA ALA A 103 0.60 6.57 5.40
C ALA A 103 1.51 6.74 6.63
N ASP A 104 1.36 5.91 7.68
CA ASP A 104 2.19 6.00 8.89
C ASP A 104 3.68 5.69 8.61
N MET A 105 3.98 4.94 7.53
CA MET A 105 5.32 4.61 7.07
C MET A 105 5.75 5.45 5.85
N ASN A 106 5.18 6.65 5.68
CA ASN A 106 5.66 7.60 4.69
C ASN A 106 6.77 8.49 5.29
N PHE A 107 8.00 8.30 4.82
CA PHE A 107 9.17 9.04 5.33
C PHE A 107 9.17 10.53 4.99
N ALA A 108 8.34 10.96 4.03
CA ALA A 108 8.11 12.37 3.70
C ALA A 108 7.19 13.09 4.70
N ASN A 109 6.52 12.36 5.59
CA ASN A 109 5.68 12.98 6.61
C ASN A 109 6.54 13.80 7.60
N PRO A 110 5.95 14.85 8.21
CA PRO A 110 6.61 15.56 9.29
C PRO A 110 6.93 14.60 10.45
N LYS A 111 8.17 14.65 10.94
CA LYS A 111 8.55 13.87 12.14
C LYS A 111 7.85 14.44 13.36
N ILE A 112 7.34 13.58 14.24
CA ILE A 112 6.69 14.01 15.47
C ILE A 112 7.74 14.28 16.56
N LYS A 113 7.41 15.17 17.49
CA LYS A 113 8.25 15.43 18.67
C LYS A 113 7.71 14.62 19.85
N VAL A 114 8.50 13.67 20.32
CA VAL A 114 8.17 12.87 21.51
C VAL A 114 9.04 13.35 22.67
N PRO A 115 8.46 13.81 23.79
CA PRO A 115 9.24 14.23 24.95
C PRO A 115 10.12 13.10 25.49
N GLU A 116 11.30 13.44 26.01
CA GLU A 116 12.26 12.47 26.55
C GLU A 116 11.64 11.55 27.62
N GLN A 117 10.82 12.09 28.51
CA GLN A 117 10.10 11.28 29.51
C GLN A 117 9.22 10.20 28.85
N ARG A 118 8.55 10.55 27.74
CA ARG A 118 7.71 9.62 26.98
C ARG A 118 8.57 8.60 26.23
N GLN A 119 9.71 9.01 25.67
CA GLN A 119 10.67 8.08 25.05
C GLN A 119 11.18 7.04 26.06
N ASN A 120 11.54 7.47 27.27
CA ASN A 120 11.96 6.57 28.35
C ASN A 120 10.85 5.58 28.75
N GLN A 121 9.61 6.04 28.86
CA GLN A 121 8.45 5.16 29.14
C GLN A 121 8.23 4.14 28.03
N LEU A 122 8.27 4.58 26.77
CA LEU A 122 8.11 3.71 25.61
C LEU A 122 9.24 2.68 25.57
N ALA A 123 10.49 3.09 25.78
CA ALA A 123 11.62 2.19 25.73
C ALA A 123 11.54 1.10 26.81
N ALA A 124 11.18 1.48 28.05
CA ALA A 124 10.96 0.54 29.13
C ALA A 124 9.78 -0.41 28.84
N ALA A 125 8.66 0.11 28.34
CA ALA A 125 7.48 -0.69 28.02
C ALA A 125 7.75 -1.68 26.89
N ILE A 126 8.44 -1.26 25.83
CA ILE A 126 8.84 -2.11 24.71
C ILE A 126 9.82 -3.18 25.20
N GLY A 127 10.87 -2.78 25.90
CA GLY A 127 11.90 -3.70 26.39
C GLY A 127 11.35 -4.79 27.32
N ALA A 128 10.39 -4.45 28.18
CA ALA A 128 9.69 -5.43 29.03
C ALA A 128 8.89 -6.48 28.25
N GLN A 129 8.52 -6.19 26.99
CA GLN A 129 7.73 -7.06 26.14
C GLN A 129 8.56 -7.77 25.05
N VAL A 130 9.86 -7.45 24.91
CA VAL A 130 10.72 -8.15 23.95
C VAL A 130 10.97 -9.57 24.46
N PRO A 131 10.57 -10.62 23.72
CA PRO A 131 10.78 -11.99 24.17
C PRO A 131 12.26 -12.31 24.33
N ALA A 132 12.59 -13.09 25.36
CA ALA A 132 13.93 -13.62 25.57
C ALA A 132 14.41 -14.41 24.34
N GLN A 133 15.73 -14.46 24.15
CA GLN A 133 16.33 -15.23 23.06
C GLN A 133 16.12 -16.72 23.36
N VAL A 134 15.35 -17.41 22.52
CA VAL A 134 15.22 -18.86 22.62
C VAL A 134 16.51 -19.46 22.06
N ALA A 135 17.24 -20.22 22.87
CA ALA A 135 18.41 -20.96 22.42
C ALA A 135 17.96 -22.03 21.41
N GLY A 136 18.22 -21.79 20.12
CA GLY A 136 17.83 -22.67 19.03
C GLY A 136 17.24 -21.91 17.84
N THR A 137 18.07 -21.14 17.14
CA THR A 137 17.74 -20.83 15.74
C THR A 137 18.07 -22.08 14.92
N PRO A 138 17.16 -22.60 14.07
CA PRO A 138 17.47 -23.73 13.21
C PRO A 138 18.60 -23.34 12.25
N ALA A 139 19.50 -24.28 11.99
CA ALA A 139 20.27 -24.27 10.75
C ALA A 139 19.29 -24.14 9.58
N ALA A 140 19.69 -23.40 8.54
CA ALA A 140 18.91 -23.20 7.32
C ALA A 140 18.27 -24.53 6.86
N PRO A 141 16.98 -24.54 6.48
CA PRO A 141 16.41 -25.74 5.89
C PRO A 141 17.20 -26.07 4.62
N ALA A 142 17.51 -27.36 4.44
CA ALA A 142 18.08 -27.86 3.20
C ALA A 142 17.12 -27.51 2.05
N ASP A 143 17.66 -26.79 1.07
CA ASP A 143 17.28 -26.74 -0.34
C ASP A 143 15.79 -26.93 -0.72
N PRO A 144 15.05 -25.86 -1.07
CA PRO A 144 13.66 -25.96 -1.50
C PRO A 144 13.49 -26.34 -3.00
N ARG A 145 14.50 -26.88 -3.68
CA ARG A 145 14.44 -27.18 -5.13
C ARG A 145 13.53 -28.35 -5.55
N ASP A 146 12.74 -28.96 -4.66
CA ASP A 146 11.84 -30.08 -4.99
C ASP A 146 10.35 -29.69 -5.17
N THR A 147 10.06 -28.55 -5.80
CA THR A 147 8.77 -28.37 -6.47
C THR A 147 8.96 -27.93 -7.91
N LYS A 148 8.91 -28.92 -8.81
CA LYS A 148 8.74 -28.75 -10.26
C LYS A 148 7.47 -27.91 -10.53
N GLY A 149 7.67 -26.67 -10.96
CA GLY A 149 6.68 -25.87 -11.66
C GLY A 149 7.38 -25.18 -12.82
N GLY A 150 7.28 -25.78 -14.02
CA GLY A 150 7.85 -25.23 -15.23
C GLY A 150 7.23 -23.86 -15.52
N ARG A 151 8.04 -22.81 -15.47
CA ARG A 151 7.70 -21.51 -16.04
C ARG A 151 7.98 -21.58 -17.54
N GLU A 152 6.93 -21.65 -18.33
CA GLU A 152 7.02 -21.30 -19.75
C GLU A 152 7.16 -19.79 -19.86
N THR A 153 8.31 -19.34 -20.36
CA THR A 153 8.56 -17.97 -20.77
C THR A 153 7.74 -17.69 -22.03
N ILE A 154 6.70 -16.86 -21.93
CA ILE A 154 6.05 -16.28 -23.11
C ILE A 154 6.76 -14.96 -23.39
N ALA A 155 7.24 -14.83 -24.63
CA ALA A 155 8.00 -13.71 -25.14
C ALA A 155 7.24 -12.39 -25.02
N GLU A 156 7.97 -11.34 -24.65
CA GLU A 156 7.55 -9.95 -24.75
C GLU A 156 7.17 -9.64 -26.20
N SER A 157 5.91 -9.29 -26.43
CA SER A 157 5.50 -8.55 -27.62
C SER A 157 5.06 -7.16 -27.18
N GLU A 158 5.83 -6.15 -27.57
CA GLU A 158 5.51 -4.73 -27.43
C GLU A 158 4.08 -4.44 -27.95
N PRO A 159 3.23 -3.73 -27.20
CA PRO A 159 2.02 -3.17 -27.79
C PRO A 159 2.42 -1.89 -28.54
N GLN A 160 2.48 -2.00 -29.86
CA GLN A 160 2.44 -0.85 -30.75
C GLN A 160 1.23 0.03 -30.41
N ALA A 161 1.51 1.24 -29.96
CA ALA A 161 0.52 2.30 -29.80
C ALA A 161 -0.11 2.63 -31.15
N LYS A 162 -1.24 1.99 -31.47
CA LYS A 162 -2.14 2.47 -32.51
C LYS A 162 -2.95 3.61 -31.91
N HIS A 163 -2.62 4.83 -32.32
CA HIS A 163 -3.46 6.00 -32.16
C HIS A 163 -4.85 5.75 -32.76
N SER A 164 -5.79 5.30 -31.93
CA SER A 164 -7.21 5.45 -32.24
C SER A 164 -7.59 6.91 -31.98
N LYS A 165 -7.71 7.63 -33.09
CA LYS A 165 -8.29 8.97 -33.23
C LYS A 165 -9.49 9.17 -32.28
N PRO A 166 -9.57 10.26 -31.49
CA PRO A 166 -10.77 10.53 -30.71
C PRO A 166 -11.91 10.86 -31.68
N ALA A 167 -12.93 10.01 -31.70
CA ALA A 167 -14.20 10.35 -32.32
C ALA A 167 -14.86 11.43 -31.47
N ALA A 168 -14.99 12.60 -32.05
CA ALA A 168 -15.67 13.74 -31.47
C ALA A 168 -17.17 13.47 -31.31
N ALA A 169 -17.67 13.75 -30.11
CA ALA A 169 -18.97 14.38 -29.91
C ALA A 169 -18.95 15.00 -28.51
N ALA A 170 -18.65 16.30 -28.44
CA ALA A 170 -19.01 17.10 -27.28
C ALA A 170 -20.55 17.15 -27.25
N SER A 171 -21.16 16.26 -26.48
CA SER A 171 -22.53 16.47 -26.01
C SER A 171 -22.45 17.32 -24.76
N ASP A 172 -23.25 18.38 -24.71
CA ASP A 172 -23.58 19.17 -23.50
C ASP A 172 -24.32 18.30 -22.47
N ASP A 173 -23.66 17.25 -21.98
CA ASP A 173 -24.18 16.38 -20.93
C ASP A 173 -23.64 16.92 -19.59
N PRO A 174 -24.47 17.65 -18.82
CA PRO A 174 -24.05 18.24 -17.54
C PRO A 174 -23.59 17.16 -16.56
N THR A 175 -24.11 15.93 -16.68
CA THR A 175 -23.75 14.80 -15.83
C THR A 175 -22.31 14.37 -16.07
N LEU A 176 -21.93 14.20 -17.34
CA LEU A 176 -20.57 13.83 -17.72
C LEU A 176 -19.56 14.96 -17.41
N ALA A 177 -19.96 16.22 -17.60
CA ALA A 177 -19.11 17.37 -17.30
C ALA A 177 -18.78 17.44 -15.80
N GLN A 178 -19.79 17.29 -14.93
CA GLN A 178 -19.60 17.25 -13.49
C GLN A 178 -18.75 16.06 -13.08
N LEU A 179 -18.99 14.88 -13.66
CA LEU A 179 -18.20 13.68 -13.37
C LEU A 179 -16.72 13.84 -13.72
N ARG A 180 -16.40 14.54 -14.82
CA ARG A 180 -15.02 14.90 -15.19
C ARG A 180 -14.33 15.76 -14.15
N GLU A 181 -15.03 16.74 -13.59
CA GLU A 181 -14.45 17.58 -12.54
C GLU A 181 -14.24 16.78 -11.24
N MET A 182 -15.20 15.94 -10.86
CA MET A 182 -15.12 15.17 -9.62
C MET A 182 -14.00 14.12 -9.64
N THR A 183 -13.77 13.48 -10.79
CA THR A 183 -12.74 12.45 -10.98
C THR A 183 -11.34 13.00 -11.24
N LYS A 184 -11.19 14.31 -11.51
CA LYS A 184 -9.93 14.95 -11.86
C LYS A 184 -8.85 14.74 -10.79
N GLY A 185 -7.78 14.03 -11.14
CA GLY A 185 -6.68 13.73 -10.22
C GLY A 185 -7.04 12.74 -9.11
N LEU A 186 -8.17 12.03 -9.23
CA LEU A 186 -8.44 10.84 -8.42
C LEU A 186 -7.82 9.62 -9.09
N VAL A 187 -7.15 8.81 -8.29
CA VAL A 187 -6.63 7.50 -8.67
C VAL A 187 -7.26 6.44 -7.78
N TYR A 188 -7.65 5.32 -8.38
CA TYR A 188 -8.09 4.14 -7.66
C TYR A 188 -6.85 3.39 -7.17
N MET A 189 -6.52 3.54 -5.89
CA MET A 189 -5.42 2.82 -5.27
C MET A 189 -5.76 1.33 -5.08
N SER A 190 -5.03 0.46 -5.78
CA SER A 190 -5.00 -1.00 -5.64
C SER A 190 -3.56 -1.45 -5.38
N GLU A 191 -3.05 -2.52 -6.00
CA GLU A 191 -1.60 -2.78 -6.05
C GLU A 191 -0.87 -1.86 -7.06
N GLY A 192 -1.64 -1.25 -7.96
CA GLY A 192 -1.23 -0.15 -8.83
C GLY A 192 -2.18 1.03 -8.70
N ASP A 193 -1.74 2.19 -9.18
CA ASP A 193 -2.56 3.41 -9.24
C ASP A 193 -3.11 3.59 -10.66
N ALA A 194 -4.43 3.60 -10.79
CA ALA A 194 -5.11 3.85 -12.06
C ALA A 194 -6.06 5.05 -11.96
N PRO A 195 -6.11 5.96 -12.95
CA PRO A 195 -7.05 7.07 -12.93
C PRO A 195 -8.50 6.59 -13.01
N LEU A 196 -9.43 7.42 -12.52
CA LEU A 196 -10.85 7.25 -12.79
C LEU A 196 -11.19 8.03 -14.06
N GLU A 197 -11.37 7.33 -15.18
CA GLU A 197 -11.66 7.94 -16.48
C GLU A 197 -13.18 8.01 -16.72
N PRO A 198 -13.78 9.21 -16.82
CA PRO A 198 -15.21 9.35 -17.09
C PRO A 198 -15.58 8.81 -18.47
N VAL A 199 -16.69 8.08 -18.53
CA VAL A 199 -17.23 7.47 -19.74
C VAL A 199 -18.72 7.72 -19.87
N SER A 200 -19.20 7.74 -21.11
CA SER A 200 -20.62 7.82 -21.45
C SER A 200 -20.88 6.95 -22.67
N PHE A 201 -21.95 6.15 -22.63
CA PHE A 201 -22.34 5.23 -23.68
C PHE A 201 -23.83 5.37 -23.99
N PRO A 202 -24.26 5.18 -25.25
CA PRO A 202 -25.68 5.03 -25.55
C PRO A 202 -26.23 3.76 -24.89
N ALA A 203 -27.50 3.78 -24.46
CA ALA A 203 -28.13 2.55 -23.96
C ALA A 203 -28.14 1.47 -25.05
N PRO A 204 -27.65 0.25 -24.75
CA PRO A 204 -27.73 -0.86 -25.69
C PRO A 204 -29.19 -1.26 -25.89
N GLY A 205 -29.64 -1.37 -27.14
CA GLY A 205 -31.03 -1.68 -27.51
C GLY A 205 -31.58 -3.05 -27.06
N GLY A 206 -30.76 -3.87 -26.38
CA GLY A 206 -31.12 -5.18 -25.82
C GLY A 206 -30.82 -5.33 -24.33
N GLY A 207 -30.55 -4.23 -23.62
CA GLY A 207 -30.21 -4.22 -22.18
C GLY A 207 -28.73 -4.50 -21.88
N LEU A 208 -28.37 -4.34 -20.60
CA LEU A 208 -27.00 -4.51 -20.07
C LEU A 208 -26.64 -5.99 -19.87
N THR A 209 -26.55 -6.75 -20.97
CA THR A 209 -25.99 -8.11 -20.96
C THR A 209 -24.48 -8.08 -20.69
N ASP A 210 -23.93 -9.18 -20.16
CA ASP A 210 -22.49 -9.27 -19.88
C ASP A 210 -21.64 -9.12 -21.16
N ALA A 211 -22.14 -9.63 -22.29
CA ALA A 211 -21.51 -9.43 -23.61
C ALA A 211 -21.51 -7.96 -24.05
N ALA A 212 -22.61 -7.23 -23.83
CA ALA A 212 -22.66 -5.80 -24.12
C ALA A 212 -21.72 -5.01 -23.20
N LEU A 213 -21.66 -5.35 -21.92
CA LEU A 213 -20.75 -4.73 -20.95
C LEU A 213 -19.27 -4.94 -21.34
N ALA A 214 -18.89 -6.16 -21.74
CA ALA A 214 -17.55 -6.44 -22.21
C ALA A 214 -17.20 -5.64 -23.47
N GLN A 215 -18.13 -5.51 -24.42
CA GLN A 215 -17.94 -4.67 -25.60
C GLN A 215 -17.76 -3.18 -25.26
N LEU A 216 -18.54 -2.64 -24.31
CA LEU A 216 -18.38 -1.27 -23.81
C LEU A 216 -17.01 -1.05 -23.17
N ALA A 217 -16.45 -2.09 -22.53
CA ALA A 217 -15.10 -2.08 -21.98
C ALA A 217 -13.99 -2.26 -23.03
N GLY A 218 -14.33 -2.52 -24.30
CA GLY A 218 -13.38 -2.85 -25.36
C GLY A 218 -12.78 -4.25 -25.25
N LEU A 219 -13.51 -5.18 -24.61
CA LEU A 219 -13.07 -6.55 -24.31
C LEU A 219 -13.86 -7.59 -25.12
N PRO A 220 -13.32 -8.82 -25.29
CA PRO A 220 -14.03 -9.93 -25.91
C PRO A 220 -15.38 -10.22 -25.24
N ALA A 221 -16.41 -10.54 -26.03
CA ALA A 221 -17.78 -10.73 -25.54
C ALA A 221 -17.96 -11.91 -24.56
N ASP A 222 -17.02 -12.85 -24.55
CA ASP A 222 -16.94 -14.00 -23.64
C ASP A 222 -16.19 -13.68 -22.33
N THR A 223 -15.72 -12.44 -22.15
CA THR A 223 -15.04 -12.02 -20.92
C THR A 223 -15.98 -12.15 -19.73
N LYS A 224 -15.52 -12.87 -18.70
CA LYS A 224 -16.27 -13.03 -17.45
C LYS A 224 -16.51 -11.66 -16.78
N VAL A 225 -17.76 -11.38 -16.42
CA VAL A 225 -18.16 -10.16 -15.74
C VAL A 225 -18.57 -10.49 -14.31
N GLU A 226 -17.99 -9.81 -13.33
CA GLU A 226 -18.41 -9.83 -11.93
C GLU A 226 -19.07 -8.51 -11.55
N LYS A 227 -20.21 -8.57 -10.86
CA LYS A 227 -20.98 -7.40 -10.45
C LYS A 227 -20.77 -7.13 -8.97
N GLN A 228 -20.54 -5.87 -8.62
CA GLN A 228 -20.25 -5.43 -7.27
C GLN A 228 -20.96 -4.12 -6.96
N GLU A 229 -21.39 -3.96 -5.70
CA GLU A 229 -22.01 -2.72 -5.23
C GLU A 229 -20.99 -1.57 -5.17
N LEU A 230 -21.41 -0.37 -5.60
CA LEU A 230 -20.55 0.83 -5.60
C LEU A 230 -19.99 1.14 -4.21
N THR A 231 -20.82 1.01 -3.17
CA THR A 231 -20.39 1.27 -1.79
C THR A 231 -19.34 0.29 -1.31
N TYR A 232 -19.48 -0.98 -1.69
CA TYR A 232 -18.48 -1.97 -1.37
C TYR A 232 -17.19 -1.73 -2.17
N PHE A 233 -17.29 -1.33 -3.44
CA PHE A 233 -16.13 -1.01 -4.29
C PHE A 233 -15.31 0.18 -3.79
N LEU A 234 -15.96 1.25 -3.31
CA LEU A 234 -15.29 2.46 -2.80
C LEU A 234 -15.04 2.46 -1.28
N ARG A 235 -15.31 1.36 -0.57
CA ARG A 235 -15.24 1.29 0.91
C ARG A 235 -13.89 1.72 1.49
N ASN A 236 -12.80 1.38 0.80
CA ASN A 236 -11.44 1.67 1.26
C ASN A 236 -11.03 3.13 0.97
N HIS A 237 -11.61 3.73 -0.05
CA HIS A 237 -11.35 5.10 -0.51
C HIS A 237 -12.27 6.12 0.16
N THR A 238 -13.38 5.68 0.76
CA THR A 238 -14.34 6.54 1.47
C THR A 238 -14.17 6.52 3.00
N ALA A 239 -13.37 5.60 3.54
CA ALA A 239 -13.11 5.53 4.98
C ALA A 239 -12.17 6.67 5.44
N ASP A 240 -12.51 7.31 6.57
CA ASP A 240 -11.72 8.43 7.14
C ASP A 240 -10.28 8.03 7.49
N ASN A 241 -10.10 6.77 7.94
CA ASN A 241 -8.80 6.14 8.19
C ASN A 241 -8.52 5.03 7.15
N GLY A 242 -8.94 5.29 5.90
CA GLY A 242 -8.88 4.34 4.80
C GLY A 242 -7.50 4.22 4.15
N VAL A 243 -7.48 3.58 2.99
CA VAL A 243 -6.25 3.27 2.24
C VAL A 243 -5.53 4.54 1.80
N LEU A 244 -6.27 5.63 1.57
CA LEU A 244 -5.74 6.92 1.12
C LEU A 244 -4.90 7.68 2.15
N GLY A 245 -5.08 7.43 3.46
CA GLY A 245 -4.39 8.17 4.52
C GLY A 245 -4.60 9.70 4.51
N ASN A 246 -5.55 10.20 3.72
CA ASN A 246 -5.83 11.63 3.53
C ASN A 246 -7.36 11.87 3.60
N PRO A 247 -7.86 12.55 4.64
CA PRO A 247 -9.29 12.82 4.81
C PRO A 247 -9.91 13.66 3.69
N GLU A 248 -9.17 14.59 3.08
CA GLU A 248 -9.65 15.42 1.99
C GLU A 248 -9.90 14.58 0.73
N LEU A 249 -8.95 13.68 0.39
CA LEU A 249 -9.13 12.74 -0.70
C LEU A 249 -10.29 11.77 -0.42
N ALA A 250 -10.41 11.27 0.82
CA ALA A 250 -11.52 10.40 1.20
C ALA A 250 -12.88 11.12 1.02
N ASN A 251 -12.96 12.40 1.39
CA ASN A 251 -14.15 13.22 1.17
C ASN A 251 -14.46 13.44 -0.31
N ARG A 252 -13.45 13.59 -1.18
CA ARG A 252 -13.67 13.64 -2.63
C ARG A 252 -14.30 12.34 -3.17
N PHE A 253 -13.82 11.18 -2.70
CA PHE A 253 -14.43 9.89 -3.05
C PHE A 253 -15.86 9.73 -2.49
N LYS A 254 -16.14 10.24 -1.27
CA LYS A 254 -17.51 10.26 -0.72
C LYS A 254 -18.43 11.11 -1.59
N SER A 255 -18.00 12.31 -1.97
CA SER A 255 -18.77 13.20 -2.85
C SER A 255 -19.03 12.54 -4.20
N LEU A 256 -18.02 11.91 -4.81
CA LEU A 256 -18.18 11.15 -6.06
C LEU A 256 -19.19 10.01 -5.91
N GLN A 257 -19.09 9.22 -4.83
CA GLN A 257 -20.03 8.14 -4.54
C GLN A 257 -21.45 8.66 -4.36
N MET A 258 -21.64 9.77 -3.65
CA MET A 258 -22.96 10.38 -3.43
C MET A 258 -23.55 10.87 -4.75
N TYR A 259 -22.75 11.58 -5.55
CA TYR A 259 -23.15 12.06 -6.87
C TYR A 259 -23.63 10.93 -7.78
N LEU A 260 -22.84 9.85 -7.91
CA LEU A 260 -23.19 8.68 -8.72
C LEU A 260 -24.43 7.92 -8.21
N LYS A 261 -24.83 8.09 -6.94
CA LYS A 261 -26.04 7.49 -6.39
C LYS A 261 -27.28 8.39 -6.54
N GLN A 262 -27.08 9.70 -6.65
CA GLN A 262 -28.16 10.69 -6.74
C GLN A 262 -28.55 10.95 -8.19
N GLU A 263 -27.56 11.10 -9.07
CA GLU A 263 -27.79 11.47 -10.47
C GLU A 263 -28.01 10.28 -11.40
N LEU A 264 -27.56 9.08 -10.99
CA LEU A 264 -27.66 7.88 -11.80
C LEU A 264 -28.53 6.85 -11.12
N SER A 265 -29.38 6.21 -11.91
CA SER A 265 -30.20 5.08 -11.47
C SER A 265 -29.48 3.75 -11.74
N GLY A 266 -29.63 2.80 -10.81
CA GLY A 266 -29.08 1.45 -10.98
C GLY A 266 -27.54 1.37 -11.04
N THR A 267 -26.83 2.31 -10.40
CA THR A 267 -25.36 2.36 -10.46
C THR A 267 -24.71 1.08 -9.93
N GLN A 268 -23.96 0.40 -10.80
CA GLN A 268 -23.31 -0.87 -10.52
C GLN A 268 -21.84 -0.84 -10.96
N VAL A 269 -21.01 -1.62 -10.29
CA VAL A 269 -19.62 -1.87 -10.67
C VAL A 269 -19.51 -3.21 -11.38
N TYR A 270 -18.83 -3.20 -12.52
CA TYR A 270 -18.58 -4.35 -13.38
C TYR A 270 -17.08 -4.57 -13.47
N ARG A 271 -16.61 -5.75 -13.04
CA ARG A 271 -15.22 -6.17 -13.11
C ARG A 271 -15.06 -7.21 -14.22
N PHE A 272 -14.01 -7.08 -15.03
CA PHE A 272 -13.82 -7.92 -16.21
C PHE A 272 -12.59 -8.82 -16.07
N GLY A 273 -12.79 -10.13 -16.17
CA GLY A 273 -11.71 -11.12 -16.13
C GLY A 273 -11.22 -11.48 -14.71
N THR A 274 -10.13 -12.26 -14.67
CA THR A 274 -9.52 -12.80 -13.43
C THR A 274 -7.98 -12.70 -13.46
N GLY A 275 -7.45 -11.86 -14.35
CA GLY A 275 -6.01 -11.63 -14.51
C GLY A 275 -5.50 -10.53 -13.58
N PRO A 276 -4.18 -10.26 -13.61
CA PRO A 276 -3.56 -9.32 -12.69
C PRO A 276 -3.91 -7.85 -12.96
N GLN A 277 -4.47 -7.56 -14.14
CA GLN A 277 -5.09 -6.30 -14.47
C GLN A 277 -6.56 -6.59 -14.74
N VAL A 278 -7.43 -6.11 -13.85
CA VAL A 278 -8.88 -6.27 -13.92
C VAL A 278 -9.48 -4.94 -14.34
N PRO A 279 -9.87 -4.76 -15.61
CA PRO A 279 -10.63 -3.60 -16.03
C PRO A 279 -11.93 -3.50 -15.23
N VAL A 280 -12.33 -2.28 -14.88
CA VAL A 280 -13.55 -2.00 -14.16
C VAL A 280 -14.32 -0.90 -14.84
N LEU A 281 -15.64 -1.11 -14.98
CA LEU A 281 -16.61 -0.10 -15.36
C LEU A 281 -17.57 0.13 -14.20
N VAL A 282 -17.73 1.38 -13.80
CA VAL A 282 -18.83 1.82 -12.94
C VAL A 282 -19.82 2.54 -13.84
N LEU A 283 -21.04 2.04 -13.94
CA LEU A 283 -22.08 2.61 -14.81
C LEU A 283 -23.42 2.69 -14.09
N GLY A 284 -24.15 3.78 -14.34
CA GLY A 284 -25.56 3.93 -14.03
C GLY A 284 -26.27 4.67 -15.16
N GLU A 285 -27.61 4.65 -15.14
CA GLU A 285 -28.43 5.30 -16.15
C GLU A 285 -28.74 6.75 -15.74
N ALA A 286 -28.33 7.70 -16.58
CA ALA A 286 -28.60 9.13 -16.44
C ALA A 286 -29.92 9.53 -17.10
N GLU A 287 -30.38 10.76 -16.85
CA GLU A 287 -31.53 11.33 -17.53
C GLU A 287 -31.36 11.28 -19.07
N GLY A 288 -32.38 10.76 -19.76
CA GLY A 288 -32.32 10.52 -21.21
C GLY A 288 -31.83 9.13 -21.61
N GLY A 289 -31.68 8.21 -20.65
CA GLY A 289 -31.42 6.79 -20.92
C GLY A 289 -30.00 6.48 -21.39
N LYS A 290 -29.05 7.37 -21.13
CA LYS A 290 -27.62 7.13 -21.40
C LYS A 290 -26.96 6.44 -20.22
N LEU A 291 -25.96 5.61 -20.48
CA LEU A 291 -25.12 5.05 -19.45
C LEU A 291 -23.95 6.01 -19.18
N VAL A 292 -23.78 6.41 -17.94
CA VAL A 292 -22.73 7.33 -17.52
C VAL A 292 -22.00 6.74 -16.31
N GLY A 293 -20.71 7.03 -16.20
CA GLY A 293 -19.91 6.65 -15.04
C GLY A 293 -18.42 6.76 -15.34
N PHE A 294 -17.61 5.88 -14.77
CA PHE A 294 -16.16 5.91 -14.98
C PHE A 294 -15.59 4.52 -15.18
N LYS A 295 -14.45 4.43 -15.84
CA LYS A 295 -13.63 3.23 -15.94
C LYS A 295 -12.32 3.40 -15.18
N THR A 296 -11.77 2.28 -14.70
CA THR A 296 -10.44 2.23 -14.08
C THR A 296 -9.88 0.81 -14.24
N VAL A 297 -8.69 0.56 -13.73
CA VAL A 297 -8.07 -0.78 -13.76
C VAL A 297 -7.59 -1.11 -12.35
N LEU A 298 -7.95 -2.29 -11.87
CA LEU A 298 -7.47 -2.84 -10.61
C LEU A 298 -6.26 -3.71 -10.91
N THR A 299 -5.16 -3.49 -10.20
CA THR A 299 -4.04 -4.42 -10.18
C THR A 299 -4.17 -5.30 -8.92
N GLU A 300 -4.22 -6.61 -9.12
CA GLU A 300 -4.36 -7.64 -8.08
C GLU A 300 -3.39 -8.79 -8.41
N THR A 301 -2.47 -9.18 -7.52
CA THR A 301 -1.53 -10.29 -7.77
C THR A 301 -1.92 -11.61 -7.11
#